data_AF-A0A8C3KU60-F1
#
_entry.id   AF-A0A8C3KU60-F1
#
_cell.length_a   1.000
_cell.length_b   1.000
_cell.length_c   1.000
_cell.angle_alpha   90.00
_cell.angle_beta   90.00
_cell.angle_gamma   90.00
#
_symmetry.space_group_name_H-M   'P 1'
#
loop_
_entity.id
_entity.type
_entity.pdbx_description
1 polymer ?
#
loop_
_entity_poly.entity_id
_entity_poly.type
_entity_poly.pdbx_seq_one_letter_code
_entity_poly.pdbx_strand_id
1 'polypeptide(L)'
;MPEDPDELAVLDEIQQELILQEQLVIEEYERSLQFDEECLNAILDGLDASNKIICPVCRKNHLTVRSHSVFCPCGLDVPAQDMTEEKLRSLLENTITEHSHRCLHNPEFTVTSGMEEEASLLMTCLVCDFWMILL
;
A
#
# COMPACT_ATOMS: atom_id res chain seq x y z
N MET A 1 32.76 -41.88 36.03
CA MET A 1 34.15 -41.66 35.60
C MET A 1 34.25 -40.19 35.24
N PRO A 2 35.28 -39.44 35.66
CA PRO A 2 35.47 -38.11 35.10
C PRO A 2 35.70 -38.27 33.59
N GLU A 3 34.99 -37.47 32.80
CA GLU A 3 35.16 -37.42 31.34
C GLU A 3 36.60 -37.00 31.03
N ASP A 4 37.18 -37.57 29.97
CA ASP A 4 38.56 -37.31 29.58
C ASP A 4 38.70 -35.81 29.22
N PRO A 5 39.61 -35.05 29.86
CA PRO A 5 39.70 -33.60 29.65
C PRO A 5 39.98 -33.21 28.19
N ASP A 6 40.62 -34.08 27.42
CA ASP A 6 40.85 -33.87 25.99
C ASP A 6 39.56 -34.04 25.17
N GLU A 7 38.69 -34.99 25.53
CA GLU A 7 37.37 -35.18 24.89
C GLU A 7 36.43 -34.00 25.18
N LEU A 8 36.43 -33.49 26.42
CA LEU A 8 35.67 -32.31 26.81
C LEU A 8 36.09 -31.05 26.04
N ALA A 9 37.39 -30.84 25.83
CA ALA A 9 37.89 -29.69 25.08
C ALA A 9 37.41 -29.70 23.61
N VAL A 10 37.35 -30.88 22.98
CA VAL A 10 36.84 -31.03 21.60
C VAL A 10 35.36 -30.72 21.53
N LEU A 11 34.56 -31.17 22.50
CA LEU A 11 33.12 -30.89 22.53
C LEU A 11 32.84 -29.39 22.73
N ASP A 12 33.60 -28.71 23.58
CA ASP A 12 33.50 -27.26 23.78
C ASP A 12 33.84 -26.48 22.50
N GLU A 13 34.85 -26.91 21.75
CA GLU A 13 35.24 -26.27 20.48
C GLU A 13 34.14 -26.41 19.42
N ILE A 14 33.55 -27.61 19.30
CA ILE A 14 32.40 -27.87 18.41
C ILE A 14 31.20 -27.02 18.82
N GLN A 15 30.91 -26.93 20.12
CA GLN A 15 29.79 -26.14 20.61
C GLN A 15 29.97 -24.64 20.30
N GLN A 16 31.18 -24.12 20.43
CA GLN A 16 31.49 -22.73 20.05
C GLN A 16 31.34 -22.50 18.56
N GLU A 17 31.79 -23.44 17.72
CA GLU A 17 31.62 -23.35 16.26
C GLU A 17 30.13 -23.35 15.87
N LEU A 18 29.32 -24.21 16.47
CA LEU A 18 27.87 -24.26 16.23
C LEU A 18 27.19 -22.93 16.60
N ILE A 19 27.53 -22.35 17.75
CA ILE A 19 26.98 -21.05 18.17
C ILE A 19 27.36 -19.96 17.15
N LEU A 20 28.61 -19.94 16.69
CA LEU A 20 29.06 -18.97 15.69
C LEU A 20 28.32 -19.15 14.36
N GLN A 21 28.10 -20.39 13.93
CA GLN A 21 27.34 -20.67 12.71
C GLN A 21 25.88 -20.24 12.83
N GLU A 22 25.22 -20.50 13.96
CA GLU A 22 23.84 -20.04 14.20
C GLU A 22 23.76 -18.50 14.15
N GLN A 23 24.71 -17.80 14.76
CA GLN A 23 24.78 -16.34 14.72
C GLN A 23 24.93 -15.82 13.29
N LEU A 24 25.83 -16.41 12.50
CA LEU A 24 26.03 -16.03 11.10
C LEU A 24 24.78 -16.24 10.25
N VAL A 25 24.04 -17.33 10.46
CA VAL A 25 22.77 -17.60 9.76
C VAL A 25 21.74 -16.54 10.08
N ILE A 26 21.63 -16.14 11.36
CA ILE A 26 20.71 -15.06 11.77
C ILE A 26 21.13 -13.73 11.13
N GLU A 27 22.42 -13.38 11.19
CA GLU A 27 22.94 -12.15 10.58
C GLU A 27 22.74 -12.08 9.06
N GLU A 28 22.88 -13.22 8.36
CA GLU A 28 22.59 -13.30 6.92
C GLU A 28 21.11 -13.06 6.63
N TYR A 29 20.22 -13.69 7.42
CA TYR A 29 18.78 -13.51 7.28
C TYR A 29 18.35 -12.06 7.55
N GLU A 30 18.84 -11.45 8.62
CA GLU A 30 18.55 -10.05 8.96
C GLU A 30 19.03 -9.10 7.86
N ARG A 31 20.20 -9.36 7.29
CA ARG A 31 20.74 -8.57 6.17
C ARG A 31 19.90 -8.71 4.91
N SER A 32 19.40 -9.91 4.62
CA SER A 32 18.49 -10.13 3.50
C SER A 32 17.17 -9.39 3.71
N LEU A 33 16.61 -9.44 4.92
CA LEU A 33 15.39 -8.70 5.25
C LEU A 33 15.60 -7.19 5.11
N GLN A 34 16.72 -6.66 5.60
CA GLN A 34 17.04 -5.24 5.46
C GLN A 34 17.14 -4.84 3.99
N PHE A 35 17.77 -5.67 3.15
CA PHE A 35 17.84 -5.42 1.71
C PHE A 35 16.46 -5.41 1.04
N ASP A 36 15.59 -6.36 1.39
CA ASP A 36 14.23 -6.42 0.87
C ASP A 36 13.41 -5.18 1.30
N GLU A 37 13.56 -4.75 2.55
CA GLU A 37 12.94 -3.53 3.07
C GLU A 37 13.44 -2.28 2.35
N GLU A 38 14.76 -2.14 2.16
CA GLU A 38 15.36 -1.04 1.41
C GLU A 38 14.87 -0.99 -0.05
N CYS A 39 14.74 -2.15 -0.71
CA CYS A 39 14.18 -2.24 -2.06
C CYS A 39 12.72 -1.78 -2.09
N LEU A 40 11.92 -2.24 -1.13
CA LEU A 40 10.51 -1.87 -1.04
C LEU A 40 10.35 -0.36 -0.77
N ASN A 41 11.15 0.19 0.14
CA ASN A 41 11.16 1.62 0.42
C ASN A 41 11.56 2.45 -0.81
N ALA A 42 12.59 2.04 -1.56
CA ALA A 42 12.98 2.73 -2.78
C ALA A 42 11.88 2.73 -3.86
N ILE A 43 11.09 1.65 -3.95
CA ILE A 43 9.92 1.58 -4.84
C ILE A 43 8.83 2.56 -4.36
N LEU A 44 8.54 2.58 -3.05
CA LEU A 44 7.56 3.50 -2.47
C LEU A 44 7.97 4.97 -2.68
N ASP A 45 9.23 5.32 -2.42
CA ASP A 45 9.78 6.66 -2.68
C ASP A 45 9.61 7.07 -4.16
N GLY A 46 9.82 6.12 -5.07
CA GLY A 46 9.58 6.32 -6.51
C GLY A 46 8.11 6.56 -6.87
N LEU A 47 7.16 5.95 -6.14
CA LEU A 47 5.73 6.23 -6.29
C LEU A 47 5.34 7.60 -5.71
N ASP A 48 5.84 7.93 -4.51
CA ASP A 48 5.55 9.18 -3.80
C ASP A 48 6.08 10.42 -4.52
N ALA A 49 7.21 10.29 -5.23
CA ALA A 49 7.79 11.37 -6.03
C ALA A 49 6.86 11.91 -7.12
N SER A 50 5.84 11.14 -7.52
CA SER A 50 4.95 11.55 -8.59
C SER A 50 3.80 12.47 -8.13
N ASN A 51 3.51 12.57 -6.83
CA ASN A 51 2.33 13.24 -6.23
C ASN A 51 1.01 13.03 -7.00
N LYS A 52 0.93 11.97 -7.82
CA LYS A 52 -0.21 11.67 -8.65
C LYS A 52 -1.18 10.77 -7.88
N ILE A 53 -2.45 10.86 -8.23
CA ILE A 53 -3.49 10.06 -7.60
C ILE A 53 -3.78 8.87 -8.51
N ILE A 54 -3.67 7.65 -7.99
CA ILE A 54 -4.06 6.44 -8.74
C ILE A 54 -5.59 6.46 -8.91
N CYS A 55 -6.06 6.21 -10.13
CA CYS A 55 -7.49 6.16 -10.41
C CYS A 55 -8.15 5.00 -9.66
N PRO A 56 -9.14 5.27 -8.79
CA PRO A 56 -9.72 4.25 -7.93
C PRO A 56 -10.62 3.26 -8.70
N VAL A 57 -11.09 3.64 -9.90
CA VAL A 57 -11.91 2.80 -10.78
C VAL A 57 -11.07 1.75 -11.50
N CYS A 58 -9.97 2.16 -12.16
CA CYS A 58 -9.16 1.23 -12.96
C CYS A 58 -7.94 0.66 -12.22
N ARG A 59 -7.54 1.28 -11.10
CA ARG A 59 -6.37 0.91 -10.27
C ARG A 59 -5.06 0.77 -11.04
N LYS A 60 -4.95 1.44 -12.19
CA LYS A 60 -3.83 1.31 -13.14
C LYS A 60 -3.26 2.65 -13.59
N ASN A 61 -4.14 3.54 -14.02
CA ASN A 61 -3.76 4.86 -14.53
C ASN A 61 -3.90 5.91 -13.43
N HIS A 62 -3.24 7.06 -13.62
CA HIS A 62 -3.36 8.18 -12.70
C HIS A 62 -4.52 9.10 -13.11
N LEU A 63 -5.17 9.73 -12.13
CA LEU A 63 -6.12 10.81 -12.35
C LEU A 63 -5.38 12.07 -12.78
N THR A 64 -6.00 12.84 -13.66
CA THR A 64 -5.55 14.19 -14.00
C THR A 64 -6.63 15.17 -13.59
N VAL A 65 -6.28 16.14 -12.75
CA VAL A 65 -7.20 17.20 -12.33
C VAL A 65 -6.99 18.42 -13.22
N ARG A 66 -8.04 18.84 -13.91
CA ARG A 66 -8.14 20.14 -14.58
C ARG A 66 -9.06 21.03 -13.77
N SER A 67 -9.01 22.34 -14.01
CA SER A 67 -9.76 23.36 -13.24
C SER A 67 -11.26 23.11 -13.09
N HIS A 68 -11.87 22.26 -13.93
CA HIS A 68 -13.31 21.98 -13.91
C HIS A 68 -13.66 20.48 -14.01
N SER A 69 -12.68 19.58 -14.14
CA SER A 69 -12.97 18.15 -14.28
C SER A 69 -11.79 17.27 -13.88
N VAL A 70 -12.12 16.05 -13.46
CA VAL A 70 -11.17 14.98 -13.16
C VAL A 70 -11.35 13.89 -14.20
N PHE A 71 -10.27 13.51 -14.87
CA PHE A 71 -10.34 12.47 -15.90
C PHE A 71 -9.22 11.43 -15.80
N CYS A 72 -9.46 10.28 -16.42
CA CYS A 72 -8.53 9.16 -16.46
C CYS A 72 -8.56 8.48 -17.84
N PRO A 73 -7.41 7.98 -18.37
CA PRO A 73 -7.37 7.20 -19.61
C PRO A 73 -8.26 5.95 -19.64
N CYS A 74 -8.79 5.50 -18.49
CA CYS A 74 -9.75 4.40 -18.45
C CYS A 74 -11.18 4.81 -18.87
N GLY A 75 -11.43 6.10 -19.14
CA GLY A 75 -12.75 6.63 -19.51
C GLY A 75 -13.52 7.31 -18.36
N LEU A 76 -12.90 7.49 -17.20
CA LEU A 76 -13.47 8.34 -16.15
C LEU A 76 -13.33 9.80 -16.60
N ASP A 77 -14.44 10.54 -16.61
CA ASP A 77 -14.51 11.99 -16.80
C ASP A 77 -15.67 12.52 -15.96
N VAL A 78 -15.34 13.25 -14.90
CA VAL A 78 -16.29 13.72 -13.91
C VAL A 78 -16.08 15.23 -13.70
N PRO A 79 -17.12 16.07 -13.88
CA PRO A 79 -17.04 17.49 -13.56
C PRO A 79 -16.73 17.70 -12.08
N ALA A 80 -15.81 18.62 -11.79
CA ALA A 80 -15.40 18.94 -10.43
C ALA A 80 -14.96 20.40 -10.39
N GLN A 81 -15.87 21.29 -9.97
CA GLN A 81 -15.60 22.72 -9.91
C GLN A 81 -14.65 23.03 -8.74
N ASP A 82 -13.63 23.86 -9.00
CA ASP A 82 -12.63 24.29 -8.01
C ASP A 82 -11.86 23.14 -7.33
N MET A 83 -11.76 22.00 -8.03
CA MET A 83 -11.02 20.83 -7.57
C MET A 83 -9.52 20.97 -7.85
N THR A 84 -8.71 20.64 -6.85
CA THR A 84 -7.24 20.53 -6.97
C THR A 84 -6.82 19.09 -6.70
N GLU A 85 -5.60 18.72 -7.09
CA GLU A 85 -5.06 17.40 -6.78
C GLU A 85 -5.02 17.17 -5.26
N GLU A 86 -4.64 18.16 -4.45
CA GLU A 86 -4.60 18.00 -2.99
C GLU A 86 -5.99 17.82 -2.37
N LYS A 87 -6.99 18.55 -2.87
CA LYS A 87 -8.38 18.41 -2.40
C LYS A 87 -8.94 17.04 -2.75
N LEU A 88 -8.71 16.57 -3.97
CA LEU A 88 -9.16 15.25 -4.42
C LEU A 88 -8.48 14.13 -3.62
N ARG A 89 -7.18 14.27 -3.36
CA ARG A 89 -6.41 13.34 -2.53
C ARG A 89 -6.99 13.26 -1.13
N SER A 90 -7.12 14.42 -0.47
CA SER A 90 -7.69 14.50 0.89
C SER A 90 -9.10 13.91 0.95
N LEU A 91 -9.94 14.17 -0.07
CA LEU A 91 -11.28 13.61 -0.15
C LEU A 91 -11.25 12.08 -0.19
N LEU A 92 -10.46 11.50 -1.10
CA LEU A 92 -10.34 10.04 -1.24
C LEU A 92 -9.78 9.39 0.03
N GLU A 93 -8.70 9.94 0.59
CA GLU A 93 -8.07 9.43 1.80
C GLU A 93 -9.01 9.47 3.00
N ASN A 94 -9.71 10.59 3.20
CA ASN A 94 -10.66 10.73 4.30
C ASN A 94 -11.82 9.76 4.17
N THR A 95 -12.43 9.63 2.98
CA THR A 95 -13.57 8.72 2.81
C THR A 95 -13.17 7.25 2.96
N ILE A 96 -12.01 6.86 2.42
CA ILE A 96 -11.50 5.48 2.59
C ILE A 96 -11.18 5.21 4.06
N THR A 97 -10.59 6.17 4.76
CA THR A 97 -10.27 6.05 6.19
C THR A 97 -11.52 5.98 7.05
N GLU A 98 -12.53 6.80 6.76
CA GLU A 98 -13.82 6.73 7.45
C GLU A 98 -14.47 5.35 7.30
N HIS A 99 -14.44 4.80 6.08
CA HIS A 99 -14.91 3.44 5.81
C HIS A 99 -14.08 2.38 6.56
N SER A 100 -12.75 2.50 6.56
CA SER A 100 -11.85 1.50 7.14
C SER A 100 -12.01 1.34 8.66
N HIS A 101 -12.46 2.39 9.36
CA HIS A 101 -12.83 2.32 10.77
C HIS A 101 -14.01 1.38 11.06
N ARG A 102 -14.86 1.11 10.07
CA ARG A 102 -16.07 0.28 10.22
C ARG A 102 -15.96 -1.05 9.49
N CYS A 103 -15.17 -1.13 8.42
CA CYS A 103 -15.10 -2.30 7.57
C CYS A 103 -13.70 -2.48 6.95
N LEU A 104 -13.17 -3.71 7.00
CA LEU A 104 -11.86 -4.06 6.45
C LEU A 104 -11.90 -4.41 4.95
N HIS A 105 -13.08 -4.42 4.32
CA HIS A 105 -13.19 -4.67 2.89
C HIS A 105 -12.80 -3.44 2.06
N ASN A 106 -12.26 -3.66 0.87
CA ASN A 106 -11.98 -2.57 -0.05
C ASN A 106 -13.29 -2.10 -0.70
N PRO A 107 -13.60 -0.80 -0.65
CA PRO A 107 -14.74 -0.27 -1.37
C PRO A 107 -14.52 -0.32 -2.89
N GLU A 108 -15.61 -0.39 -3.63
CA GLU A 108 -15.66 -0.31 -5.08
C GLU A 108 -15.96 1.13 -5.51
N PHE A 109 -15.33 1.56 -6.60
CA PHE A 109 -15.54 2.89 -7.16
C PHE A 109 -16.13 2.75 -8.55
N THR A 110 -17.22 3.49 -8.78
CA THR A 110 -17.95 3.47 -10.04
C THR A 110 -18.27 4.88 -10.49
N VAL A 111 -18.30 5.10 -11.80
CA VAL A 111 -18.79 6.36 -12.37
C VAL A 111 -20.25 6.19 -12.73
N THR A 112 -21.11 7.02 -12.17
CA THR A 112 -22.51 7.11 -12.57
C THR A 112 -22.60 8.12 -13.70
N SER A 113 -23.15 7.75 -14.86
CA SER A 113 -23.46 8.68 -15.93
C SER A 113 -24.91 8.49 -16.35
N GLY A 114 -25.72 9.53 -16.13
CA GLY A 114 -27.12 9.58 -16.56
C GLY A 114 -27.24 10.28 -17.91
N MET A 115 -28.36 10.05 -18.62
CA MET A 115 -28.65 10.77 -19.87
C MET A 115 -28.91 12.27 -19.66
N GLU A 116 -29.24 12.69 -18.43
CA GLU A 116 -29.51 14.08 -18.03
C GLU A 116 -28.72 14.54 -16.80
N GLU A 117 -27.99 13.64 -16.12
CA GLU A 117 -27.22 13.94 -14.92
C GLU A 117 -25.73 14.05 -15.24
N GLU A 118 -25.07 15.00 -14.57
CA GLU A 118 -23.61 15.12 -14.59
C GLU A 118 -22.98 13.81 -14.11
N ALA A 119 -21.87 13.42 -14.74
CA ALA A 119 -21.18 12.21 -14.33
C ALA A 119 -20.69 12.38 -12.88
N SER A 120 -20.83 11.35 -12.05
CA SER A 120 -20.41 11.41 -10.65
C SER A 120 -19.57 10.22 -10.26
N LEU A 121 -18.62 10.43 -9.34
CA LEU A 121 -17.79 9.36 -8.78
C LEU A 121 -18.43 8.85 -7.50
N LEU A 122 -18.81 7.58 -7.49
CA LEU A 122 -19.42 6.91 -6.37
C LEU A 122 -18.45 5.91 -5.73
N MET A 123 -18.36 5.93 -4.40
CA MET A 123 -17.78 4.85 -3.61
C MET A 123 -18.90 4.00 -3.03
N THR A 124 -18.81 2.67 -3.12
CA THR A 124 -19.74 1.72 -2.49
C THR A 124 -18.99 0.57 -1.82
N CYS A 125 -19.57 -0.03 -0.79
CA CYS A 125 -19.07 -1.25 -0.18
C CYS A 125 -20.20 -2.25 -0.02
N LEU A 126 -20.06 -3.40 -0.69
CA LEU A 126 -21.09 -4.46 -0.72
C LEU A 126 -21.24 -5.23 0.61
N VAL A 127 -20.38 -4.96 1.60
CA VAL A 127 -20.35 -5.71 2.87
C VAL A 127 -20.98 -4.92 4.02
N CYS A 128 -20.73 -3.62 4.08
CA CYS A 128 -21.26 -2.75 5.14
C CYS A 128 -22.35 -1.79 4.64
N ASP A 129 -22.76 -1.93 3.38
CA ASP A 129 -23.73 -1.07 2.68
C ASP A 129 -23.39 0.43 2.72
N PHE A 130 -22.11 0.75 2.94
CA PHE A 130 -21.62 2.12 2.90
C PHE A 130 -21.56 2.61 1.46
N TRP A 131 -22.02 3.83 1.23
CA TRP A 131 -21.88 4.49 -0.06
C TRP A 131 -21.73 6.00 0.13
N MET A 132 -21.00 6.62 -0.79
CA MET A 132 -20.78 8.08 -0.79
C MET A 132 -20.52 8.56 -2.21
N ILE A 133 -21.22 9.62 -2.62
CA ILE A 133 -20.91 10.38 -3.83
C ILE A 133 -19.76 11.34 -3.50
N LEU A 134 -18.68 11.25 -4.27
CA LEU A 134 -17.45 12.00 -4.05
C LEU A 134 -17.36 13.25 -4.92
N LEU A 135 -17.75 13.11 -6.19
CA LEU A 135 -17.74 14.15 -7.22
C LEU A 135 -19.03 14.06 -8.02
#